data_AF-A0A953Y2L1-F1
#
_entry.id   AF-A0A953Y2L1-F1
#
_cell.length_a   1.000
_cell.length_b   1.000
_cell.length_c   1.000
_cell.angle_alpha   90.00
_cell.angle_beta   90.00
_cell.angle_gamma   90.00
#
_symmetry.space_group_name_H-M   'P 1'
#
loop_
_entity.id
_entity.type
_entity.pdbx_description
1 polymer ?
#
loop_
_entity_poly.entity_id
_entity_poly.type
_entity_poly.pdbx_seq_one_letter_code
_entity_poly.pdbx_strand_id
1 'polypeptide(L)'
;DQLKQDHDAQGATLVPYRSNVVVEGVLRWGGDELGILVEVDSLVLQADDLTRLRATLGDLAAEDRAGRLRLREQVVARLVTAHAAEDRQALGAFVAELDGQLQAANLERLGPLPEQAQAWLEAGLAEGDLSVLAQAWAHPETPPALREQLAEAMTNSLKARPLEGTWYAPTEFKLALGFRRYPDRSGKLVWISSLRAEFLEAIADTLALLALSDSSPFGSSLSEVLERAVSSGDVLRGMSKDHVVRIQFEGRPYLPTTVSRRVDPAVEESPEVVWEQWVMPDGLRVYFYNGLVCCTVPRPESD
;
A
#
# COMPACT_ATOMS: atom_id res chain seq x y z
N ASP A 1 15.31 22.34 1.11
CA ASP A 1 14.34 23.43 0.91
C ASP A 1 14.55 24.19 -0.39
N GLN A 2 15.73 24.75 -0.67
CA GLN A 2 16.02 25.39 -1.98
C GLN A 2 15.89 24.41 -3.16
N LEU A 3 16.47 23.21 -3.05
CA LEU A 3 16.35 22.13 -4.04
C LEU A 3 14.92 21.64 -4.25
N LYS A 4 14.02 21.86 -3.29
CA LYS A 4 12.59 21.54 -3.40
C LYS A 4 11.86 22.68 -4.11
N GLN A 5 12.18 23.93 -3.77
CA GLN A 5 11.66 25.13 -4.43
C GLN A 5 12.03 25.20 -5.92
N ASP A 6 13.29 24.90 -6.28
CA ASP A 6 13.75 24.92 -7.68
C ASP A 6 13.14 23.78 -8.52
N HIS A 7 12.73 22.69 -7.88
CA HIS A 7 12.11 21.53 -8.52
C HIS A 7 10.58 21.67 -8.65
N ASP A 8 9.94 22.21 -7.62
CA ASP A 8 8.51 22.57 -7.63
C ASP A 8 8.25 23.65 -8.71
N ALA A 9 9.21 24.55 -8.95
CA ALA A 9 9.18 25.53 -10.05
C ALA A 9 9.23 24.90 -11.46
N GLN A 10 9.66 23.64 -11.58
CA GLN A 10 9.68 22.89 -12.84
C GLN A 10 8.48 21.95 -13.02
N GLY A 11 7.49 21.97 -12.10
CA GLY A 11 6.24 21.23 -12.23
C GLY A 11 6.35 19.72 -12.03
N ALA A 12 7.47 19.22 -11.47
CA ALA A 12 7.66 17.82 -11.16
C ALA A 12 7.45 17.57 -9.67
N THR A 13 6.33 16.93 -9.30
CA THR A 13 6.07 16.53 -7.91
C THR A 13 7.04 15.43 -7.51
N LEU A 14 7.87 15.70 -6.50
CA LEU A 14 8.60 14.65 -5.79
C LEU A 14 7.58 13.81 -5.01
N VAL A 15 7.05 12.76 -5.65
CA VAL A 15 6.47 11.63 -4.93
C VAL A 15 7.55 11.12 -3.98
N PRO A 16 7.28 10.83 -2.71
CA PRO A 16 8.24 10.18 -1.82
C PRO A 16 8.53 8.76 -2.34
N TYR A 17 9.38 8.69 -3.36
CA TYR A 17 10.04 7.51 -3.84
C TYR A 17 11.31 7.40 -3.00
N ARG A 18 11.58 6.22 -2.44
CA ARG A 18 12.88 5.98 -1.83
C ARG A 18 13.87 5.89 -2.99
N SER A 19 14.48 7.02 -3.31
CA SER A 19 15.46 7.10 -4.38
C SER A 19 16.49 5.98 -4.18
N ASN A 20 16.71 5.19 -5.23
CA ASN A 20 17.85 4.29 -5.26
C ASN A 20 19.16 5.09 -5.36
N VAL A 21 19.11 6.41 -5.49
CA VAL A 21 20.26 7.28 -5.33
C VAL A 21 20.59 7.44 -3.84
N VAL A 22 21.72 6.86 -3.43
CA VAL A 22 22.36 7.19 -2.16
C VAL A 22 23.23 8.43 -2.37
N VAL A 23 23.03 9.40 -1.49
CA VAL A 23 23.82 10.62 -1.42
C VAL A 23 24.89 10.39 -0.35
N GLU A 24 26.15 10.25 -0.76
CA GLU A 24 27.27 10.29 0.17
C GLU A 24 27.74 11.73 0.28
N GLY A 25 27.92 12.21 1.50
CA GLY A 25 28.31 13.58 1.73
C GLY A 25 28.72 13.86 3.17
N VAL A 26 29.38 14.99 3.35
CA VAL A 26 29.77 15.49 4.67
C VAL A 26 28.69 16.43 5.18
N LEU A 27 28.16 16.09 6.35
CA LEU A 27 27.27 16.97 7.10
C LEU A 27 28.10 18.08 7.76
N ARG A 28 27.88 19.33 7.35
CA ARG A 28 28.51 20.52 7.94
C ARG A 28 27.46 21.40 8.58
N TRP A 29 27.79 21.96 9.74
CA TRP A 29 26.95 22.97 10.36
C TRP A 29 27.18 24.31 9.67
N GLY A 30 26.15 24.87 9.04
CA GLY A 30 26.21 26.10 8.25
C GLY A 30 26.22 27.40 9.06
N GLY A 31 26.29 27.31 10.39
CA GLY A 31 26.15 28.45 11.31
C GLY A 31 24.69 28.73 11.70
N ASP A 32 24.48 29.81 12.46
CA ASP A 32 23.24 30.07 13.20
C ASP A 32 22.00 30.35 12.32
N GLU A 33 22.18 30.66 11.04
CA GLU A 33 21.07 31.02 10.11
C GLU A 33 20.79 29.98 9.01
N LEU A 34 21.73 29.08 8.71
CA LEU A 34 21.67 28.22 7.50
C LEU A 34 21.37 26.74 7.76
N GLY A 35 21.30 26.31 9.02
CA GLY A 35 21.00 24.92 9.37
C GLY A 35 22.08 23.92 8.91
N ILE A 36 21.67 22.67 8.71
CA ILE A 36 22.56 21.58 8.28
C ILE A 36 22.82 21.72 6.77
N LEU A 37 24.09 21.89 6.40
CA LEU A 37 24.56 21.85 5.03
C LEU A 37 25.07 20.44 4.73
N VAL A 38 24.49 19.76 3.74
CA VAL A 38 24.98 18.46 3.26
C VAL A 38 25.81 18.74 2.01
N GLU A 39 27.13 18.66 2.14
CA GLU A 39 28.04 18.71 1.00
C GLU A 39 28.04 17.33 0.34
N VAL A 40 27.47 17.22 -0.85
CA VAL A 40 27.33 15.94 -1.56
C VAL A 40 28.64 15.63 -2.29
N ASP A 41 29.35 14.62 -1.80
CA ASP A 41 30.60 14.15 -2.39
C ASP A 41 30.34 13.20 -3.56
N SER A 42 29.30 12.36 -3.47
CA SER A 42 28.94 11.42 -4.52
C SER A 42 27.43 11.12 -4.55
N LEU A 43 26.93 10.84 -5.75
CA LEU A 43 25.59 10.33 -6.00
C LEU A 43 25.73 8.91 -6.55
N VAL A 44 25.35 7.91 -5.76
CA VAL A 44 25.43 6.50 -6.15
C VAL A 44 24.04 5.98 -6.46
N LEU A 45 23.78 5.70 -7.74
CA LEU A 45 22.59 4.96 -8.15
C LEU A 45 22.76 3.50 -7.73
N GLN A 46 22.13 3.13 -6.62
CA GLN A 46 22.07 1.75 -6.17
C GLN A 46 21.14 0.93 -7.08
N ALA A 47 21.39 -0.37 -7.14
CA ALA A 47 20.49 -1.31 -7.79
C ALA A 47 19.08 -1.19 -7.18
N ASP A 48 18.07 -1.46 -8.00
CA ASP A 48 16.66 -1.50 -7.59
C ASP A 48 16.50 -2.33 -6.30
N ASP A 49 15.58 -1.94 -5.42
CA ASP A 49 15.39 -2.52 -4.09
C ASP A 49 15.20 -4.04 -4.20
N LEU A 50 14.42 -4.50 -5.19
CA LEU A 50 14.24 -5.92 -5.50
C LEU A 50 15.53 -6.61 -5.95
N THR A 51 16.36 -5.93 -6.75
CA THR A 51 17.64 -6.47 -7.21
C THR A 51 18.58 -6.72 -6.03
N ARG A 52 18.62 -5.79 -5.05
CA ARG A 52 19.41 -5.98 -3.83
C ARG A 52 18.88 -7.13 -2.99
N LEU A 53 17.57 -7.22 -2.80
CA LEU A 53 16.95 -8.30 -2.04
C LEU A 53 17.19 -9.67 -2.70
N ARG A 54 17.18 -9.73 -4.04
CA ARG A 54 17.56 -10.91 -4.82
C ARG A 54 19.04 -11.25 -4.69
N ALA A 55 19.93 -10.26 -4.70
CA ALA A 55 21.35 -10.48 -4.46
C ALA A 55 21.59 -11.07 -3.06
N THR A 56 20.95 -10.52 -2.04
CA THR A 56 20.98 -11.09 -0.68
C THR A 56 20.52 -12.54 -0.66
N LEU A 57 19.45 -12.91 -1.39
CA LEU A 57 19.04 -14.32 -1.50
C LEU A 57 20.12 -15.19 -2.16
N GLY A 58 20.79 -14.67 -3.19
CA GLY A 58 21.90 -15.36 -3.87
C GLY A 58 23.11 -15.59 -2.97
N ASP A 59 23.35 -14.72 -1.99
CA ASP A 59 24.43 -14.84 -1.01
C ASP A 59 24.09 -15.79 0.16
N LEU A 60 22.80 -16.10 0.35
CA LEU A 60 22.35 -17.03 1.39
C LEU A 60 22.51 -18.48 0.92
N ALA A 61 23.17 -19.31 1.74
CA ALA A 61 23.24 -20.75 1.52
C ALA A 61 21.83 -21.36 1.39
N ALA A 62 21.69 -22.44 0.62
CA ALA A 62 20.41 -23.12 0.43
C ALA A 62 19.82 -23.58 1.77
N GLU A 63 20.68 -24.02 2.68
CA GLU A 63 20.31 -24.53 4.00
C GLU A 63 20.14 -23.40 5.05
N ASP A 64 20.52 -22.16 4.75
CA ASP A 64 20.38 -21.02 5.68
C ASP A 64 18.93 -20.52 5.76
N ARG A 65 18.11 -21.35 6.39
CA ARG A 65 16.70 -21.10 6.62
C ARG A 65 16.46 -19.84 7.47
N ALA A 66 17.26 -19.62 8.50
CA ALA A 66 17.10 -18.46 9.39
C ALA A 66 17.43 -17.14 8.66
N GLY A 67 18.44 -17.14 7.78
CA GLY A 67 18.70 -16.04 6.86
C GLY A 67 17.52 -15.78 5.91
N ARG A 68 16.96 -16.84 5.33
CA ARG A 68 15.82 -16.76 4.39
C ARG A 68 14.54 -16.24 5.06
N LEU A 69 14.25 -16.68 6.29
CA LEU A 69 13.11 -16.17 7.06
C LEU A 69 13.27 -14.68 7.36
N ARG A 70 14.46 -14.24 7.80
CA ARG A 70 14.75 -12.81 8.01
C ARG A 70 14.63 -11.99 6.72
N LEU A 71 15.09 -12.54 5.59
CA LEU A 71 14.94 -11.88 4.29
C LEU A 71 13.46 -11.76 3.93
N ARG A 72 12.66 -12.82 4.11
CA ARG A 72 11.21 -12.78 3.90
C ARG A 72 10.54 -11.68 4.72
N GLU A 73 10.85 -11.59 6.01
CA GLU A 73 10.32 -10.52 6.89
C GLU A 73 10.71 -9.13 6.39
N GLN A 74 11.93 -8.95 5.89
CA GLN A 74 12.36 -7.68 5.28
C GLN A 74 11.56 -7.36 4.01
N VAL A 75 11.33 -8.34 3.13
CA VAL A 75 10.54 -8.16 1.91
C VAL A 75 9.10 -7.80 2.27
N VAL A 76 8.49 -8.47 3.25
CA VAL A 76 7.13 -8.12 3.74
C VAL A 76 7.09 -6.72 4.32
N ALA A 77 8.09 -6.33 5.12
CA ALA A 77 8.19 -4.97 5.65
C ALA A 77 8.29 -3.93 4.53
N ARG A 78 8.98 -4.25 3.43
CA ARG A 78 9.06 -3.40 2.22
C ARG A 78 7.72 -3.31 1.51
N LEU A 79 7.06 -4.44 1.31
CA LEU A 79 5.74 -4.53 0.67
C LEU A 79 4.71 -3.63 1.37
N VAL A 80 4.75 -3.55 2.70
CA VAL A 80 3.86 -2.68 3.51
C VAL A 80 4.01 -1.20 3.18
N THR A 81 5.21 -0.78 2.77
CA THR A 81 5.56 0.61 2.47
C THR A 81 5.66 0.90 0.97
N ALA A 82 5.45 -0.09 0.12
CA ALA A 82 5.53 0.07 -1.33
C ALA A 82 4.31 0.83 -1.86
N HIS A 83 4.55 1.89 -2.63
CA HIS A 83 3.51 2.76 -3.17
C HIS A 83 3.10 2.36 -4.59
N ALA A 84 4.05 2.01 -5.46
CA ALA A 84 3.76 1.61 -6.84
C ALA A 84 3.10 0.22 -6.89
N ALA A 85 2.16 0.04 -7.82
CA ALA A 85 1.47 -1.24 -8.02
C ALA A 85 2.44 -2.32 -8.53
N GLU A 86 3.30 -1.99 -9.48
CA GLU A 86 4.31 -2.89 -10.05
C GLU A 86 5.29 -3.38 -8.97
N ASP A 87 5.80 -2.46 -8.13
CA ASP A 87 6.68 -2.81 -7.00
C ASP A 87 6.00 -3.77 -6.03
N ARG A 88 4.72 -3.53 -5.70
CA ARG A 88 3.95 -4.41 -4.81
C ARG A 88 3.77 -5.80 -5.40
N GLN A 89 3.47 -5.89 -6.70
CA GLN A 89 3.33 -7.17 -7.39
C GLN A 89 4.66 -7.93 -7.39
N ALA A 90 5.76 -7.25 -7.73
CA ALA A 90 7.08 -7.87 -7.80
C ALA A 90 7.59 -8.32 -6.41
N LEU A 91 7.41 -7.51 -5.37
CA LEU A 91 7.72 -7.87 -3.99
C LEU A 91 6.82 -9.01 -3.49
N GLY A 92 5.54 -9.01 -3.83
CA GLY A 92 4.60 -10.09 -3.50
C GLY A 92 5.00 -11.43 -4.12
N ALA A 93 5.37 -11.42 -5.40
CA ALA A 93 5.91 -12.60 -6.07
C ALA A 93 7.20 -13.11 -5.42
N PHE A 94 8.07 -12.20 -4.95
CA PHE A 94 9.30 -12.58 -4.27
C PHE A 94 9.07 -13.18 -2.88
N VAL A 95 8.05 -12.72 -2.14
CA VAL A 95 7.62 -13.38 -0.89
C VAL A 95 7.16 -14.81 -1.17
N ALA A 96 6.35 -15.03 -2.21
CA ALA A 96 5.87 -16.37 -2.56
C ALA A 96 7.02 -17.32 -2.96
N GLU A 97 8.04 -16.81 -3.66
CA GLU A 97 9.26 -17.56 -3.97
C GLU A 97 10.01 -18.00 -2.70
N LEU A 98 10.21 -17.08 -1.75
CA LEU A 98 10.85 -17.38 -0.47
C LEU A 98 10.05 -18.39 0.37
N ASP A 99 8.72 -18.27 0.36
CA ASP A 99 7.82 -19.18 1.06
C ASP A 99 7.93 -20.62 0.53
N GLY A 100 8.01 -20.79 -0.80
CA GLY A 100 8.24 -22.10 -1.41
C GLY A 100 9.58 -22.72 -1.01
N GLN A 101 10.65 -21.92 -0.95
CA GLN A 101 11.98 -22.40 -0.55
C GLN A 101 12.04 -22.76 0.95
N LEU A 102 11.41 -21.97 1.81
CA LEU A 102 11.28 -22.27 3.24
C LEU A 102 10.47 -23.54 3.49
N GLN A 103 9.41 -23.76 2.72
CA GLN A 103 8.60 -24.98 2.80
C GLN A 103 9.41 -26.23 2.44
N ALA A 104 10.19 -26.20 1.36
CA ALA A 104 11.04 -27.32 0.98
C ALA A 104 12.05 -27.67 2.09
N ALA A 105 12.71 -26.65 2.66
CA ALA A 105 13.65 -26.83 3.77
C ALA A 105 12.99 -27.39 5.04
N ASN A 106 11.74 -27.01 5.33
CA ASN A 106 10.99 -27.56 6.46
C ASN A 106 10.72 -29.06 6.30
N LEU A 107 10.32 -29.49 5.10
CA LEU A 107 10.03 -30.90 4.80
C LEU A 107 11.27 -31.78 4.94
N GLU A 108 12.44 -31.32 4.49
CA GLU A 108 13.70 -32.06 4.63
C GLU A 108 14.12 -32.24 6.09
N ARG A 109 13.93 -31.20 6.93
CA ARG A 109 14.38 -31.21 8.33
C ARG A 109 13.43 -31.92 9.27
N LEU A 110 12.14 -31.63 9.15
CA LEU A 110 11.12 -32.07 10.12
C LEU A 110 10.43 -33.36 9.67
N GLY A 111 10.67 -33.82 8.45
CA GLY A 111 9.98 -34.99 7.90
C GLY A 111 8.50 -34.73 7.60
N PRO A 112 7.80 -35.76 7.08
CA PRO A 112 6.44 -35.62 6.61
C PRO A 112 5.41 -35.50 7.75
N LEU A 113 4.36 -34.75 7.48
CA LEU A 113 3.12 -34.79 8.26
C LEU A 113 2.30 -36.04 7.87
N PRO A 114 1.44 -36.58 8.77
CA PRO A 114 1.13 -36.09 10.11
C PRO A 114 2.08 -36.62 11.21
N GLU A 115 2.93 -37.61 10.91
CA GLU A 115 3.73 -38.34 11.91
C GLU A 115 4.65 -37.43 12.75
N GLN A 116 5.18 -36.38 12.12
CA GLN A 116 6.07 -35.41 12.76
C GLN A 116 5.35 -34.15 13.26
N ALA A 117 4.01 -34.09 13.28
CA ALA A 117 3.28 -32.85 13.57
C ALA A 117 3.63 -32.20 14.92
N GLN A 118 4.02 -33.00 15.92
CA GLN A 118 4.52 -32.49 17.21
C GLN A 118 5.87 -31.77 17.06
N ALA A 119 6.80 -32.32 16.27
CA ALA A 119 8.09 -31.69 15.98
C ALA A 119 7.90 -30.38 15.19
N TRP A 120 6.88 -30.30 14.32
CA TRP A 120 6.50 -29.07 13.64
C TRP A 120 5.99 -28.00 14.62
N LEU A 121 5.13 -28.36 15.59
CA LEU A 121 4.69 -27.45 16.65
C LEU A 121 5.88 -26.88 17.45
N GLU A 122 6.77 -27.76 17.91
CA GLU A 122 7.93 -27.38 18.72
C GLU A 122 8.89 -26.48 17.95
N ALA A 123 9.19 -26.83 16.70
CA ALA A 123 10.06 -26.04 15.82
C ALA A 123 9.45 -24.67 15.51
N GLY A 124 8.16 -24.62 15.14
CA GLY A 124 7.47 -23.37 14.83
C GLY A 124 7.41 -22.42 16.03
N LEU A 125 7.22 -22.95 17.25
CA LEU A 125 7.27 -22.15 18.47
C LEU A 125 8.68 -21.65 18.81
N ALA A 126 9.69 -22.51 18.69
CA ALA A 126 11.08 -22.16 19.00
C ALA A 126 11.63 -21.08 18.06
N GLU A 127 11.23 -21.13 16.79
CA GLU A 127 11.73 -20.24 15.74
C GLU A 127 10.80 -19.04 15.50
N GLY A 128 9.60 -19.04 16.09
CA GLY A 128 8.58 -18.02 15.83
C GLY A 128 7.97 -18.12 14.43
N ASP A 129 8.07 -19.28 13.78
CA ASP A 129 7.69 -19.44 12.37
C ASP A 129 6.22 -19.84 12.22
N LEU A 130 5.42 -18.87 11.78
CA LEU A 130 4.00 -19.06 11.51
C LEU A 130 3.74 -20.06 10.38
N SER A 131 4.58 -20.10 9.34
CA SER A 131 4.38 -20.98 8.19
C SER A 131 4.46 -22.45 8.59
N VAL A 132 5.40 -22.81 9.47
CA VAL A 132 5.54 -24.16 10.02
C VAL A 132 4.28 -24.56 10.79
N LEU A 133 3.82 -23.70 11.71
CA LEU A 133 2.63 -23.98 12.51
C LEU A 133 1.36 -24.08 11.63
N ALA A 134 1.21 -23.18 10.67
CA ALA A 134 0.06 -23.13 9.77
C ALA A 134 -0.01 -24.37 8.86
N GLN A 135 1.12 -24.87 8.35
CA GLN A 135 1.18 -26.09 7.55
C GLN A 135 0.77 -27.32 8.35
N ALA A 136 1.32 -27.49 9.56
CA ALA A 136 0.92 -28.57 10.46
C ALA A 136 -0.58 -28.50 10.83
N TRP A 137 -1.11 -27.28 11.02
CA TRP A 137 -2.52 -27.07 11.35
C TRP A 137 -3.44 -27.43 10.19
N ALA A 138 -3.09 -27.02 8.97
CA ALA A 138 -3.88 -27.23 7.77
C ALA A 138 -3.88 -28.68 7.27
N HIS A 139 -2.91 -29.49 7.70
CA HIS A 139 -2.80 -30.87 7.23
C HIS A 139 -4.02 -31.73 7.67
N PRO A 140 -4.72 -32.42 6.74
CA PRO A 140 -5.99 -33.12 6.99
C PRO A 140 -5.93 -34.22 8.06
N GLU A 141 -4.76 -34.82 8.25
CA GLU A 141 -4.57 -35.93 9.19
C GLU A 141 -3.96 -35.50 10.53
N THR A 142 -3.73 -34.20 10.75
CA THR A 142 -3.27 -33.70 12.04
C THR A 142 -4.34 -33.96 13.12
N PRO A 143 -3.99 -34.61 14.25
CA PRO A 143 -4.95 -34.91 15.31
C PRO A 143 -5.68 -33.65 15.81
N PRO A 144 -6.99 -33.71 16.11
CA PRO A 144 -7.76 -32.54 16.54
C PRO A 144 -7.17 -31.82 17.77
N ALA A 145 -6.74 -32.58 18.77
CA ALA A 145 -6.10 -32.02 19.97
C ALA A 145 -4.80 -31.26 19.65
N LEU A 146 -4.04 -31.70 18.64
CA LEU A 146 -2.82 -31.01 18.21
C LEU A 146 -3.13 -29.78 17.35
N ARG A 147 -4.19 -29.82 16.52
CA ARG A 147 -4.65 -28.64 15.79
C ARG A 147 -5.09 -27.52 16.74
N GLU A 148 -5.74 -27.84 17.84
CA GLU A 148 -6.09 -26.85 18.87
C GLU A 148 -4.83 -26.20 19.47
N GLN A 149 -3.81 -26.99 19.81
CA GLN A 149 -2.53 -26.48 20.30
C GLN A 149 -1.82 -25.60 19.28
N LEU A 150 -1.80 -25.99 18.01
CA LEU A 150 -1.24 -25.20 16.91
C LEU A 150 -1.99 -23.87 16.75
N ALA A 151 -3.32 -23.88 16.80
CA ALA A 151 -4.13 -22.66 16.73
C ALA A 151 -3.88 -21.74 17.94
N GLU A 152 -3.75 -22.32 19.13
CA GLU A 152 -3.42 -21.58 20.35
C GLU A 152 -2.02 -20.96 20.25
N ALA A 153 -1.02 -21.72 19.82
CA ALA A 153 0.34 -21.24 19.59
C ALA A 153 0.37 -20.07 18.60
N MET A 154 -0.30 -20.19 17.46
CA MET A 154 -0.39 -19.12 16.47
C MET A 154 -1.07 -17.87 17.04
N THR A 155 -2.17 -18.04 17.78
CA THR A 155 -2.95 -16.91 18.34
C THR A 155 -2.24 -16.21 19.50
N ASN A 156 -1.68 -16.99 20.42
CA ASN A 156 -1.17 -16.49 21.70
C ASN A 156 0.31 -16.13 21.62
N SER A 157 1.13 -16.97 20.97
CA SER A 157 2.57 -16.76 20.86
C SER A 157 2.90 -15.82 19.70
N LEU A 158 2.37 -16.10 18.50
CA LEU A 158 2.70 -15.33 17.29
C LEU A 158 1.73 -14.19 16.97
N LYS A 159 0.66 -14.05 17.76
CA LYS A 159 -0.41 -13.05 17.55
C LYS A 159 -1.06 -13.13 16.16
N ALA A 160 -0.95 -14.27 15.50
CA ALA A 160 -1.52 -14.50 14.19
C ALA A 160 -3.06 -14.52 14.23
N ARG A 161 -3.66 -14.35 13.06
CA ARG A 161 -5.11 -14.29 12.89
C ARG A 161 -5.55 -15.13 11.70
N PRO A 162 -6.61 -15.95 11.84
CA PRO A 162 -7.16 -16.69 10.72
C PRO A 162 -8.06 -15.79 9.87
N LEU A 163 -7.98 -15.95 8.55
CA LEU A 163 -8.90 -15.37 7.56
C LEU A 163 -9.07 -16.39 6.44
N GLU A 164 -10.31 -16.80 6.17
CA GLU A 164 -10.66 -17.70 5.06
C GLU A 164 -9.83 -19.00 5.02
N GLY A 165 -9.57 -19.58 6.20
CA GLY A 165 -8.81 -20.83 6.33
C GLY A 165 -7.29 -20.68 6.27
N THR A 166 -6.77 -19.47 6.11
CA THR A 166 -5.34 -19.16 6.12
C THR A 166 -4.96 -18.37 7.36
N TRP A 167 -3.77 -18.61 7.91
CA TRP A 167 -3.24 -17.88 9.06
C TRP A 167 -2.28 -16.79 8.62
N TYR A 168 -2.46 -15.59 9.16
CA TYR A 168 -1.66 -14.42 8.81
C TYR A 168 -0.96 -13.84 10.03
N ALA A 169 0.29 -13.40 9.85
CA ALA A 169 0.96 -12.58 10.86
C ALA A 169 0.20 -11.25 11.03
N PRO A 170 0.33 -10.54 12.17
CA PRO A 170 -0.46 -9.33 12.43
C PRO A 170 -0.43 -8.27 11.32
N THR A 171 0.73 -8.06 10.73
CA THR A 171 0.96 -7.11 9.62
C THR A 171 0.33 -7.61 8.32
N GLU A 172 0.56 -8.87 7.97
CA GLU A 172 0.00 -9.49 6.76
C GLU A 172 -1.52 -9.59 6.84
N PHE A 173 -2.08 -9.83 8.03
CA PHE A 173 -3.52 -9.84 8.25
C PHE A 173 -4.14 -8.48 7.91
N LYS A 174 -3.46 -7.38 8.26
CA LYS A 174 -3.90 -6.03 7.89
C LYS A 174 -3.84 -5.82 6.38
N LEU A 175 -2.77 -6.27 5.73
CA LEU A 175 -2.65 -6.20 4.27
C LEU A 175 -3.76 -7.01 3.58
N ALA A 176 -4.05 -8.23 4.05
CA ALA A 176 -5.10 -9.09 3.53
C ALA A 176 -6.50 -8.48 3.69
N LEU A 177 -6.74 -7.74 4.77
CA LEU A 177 -7.95 -6.92 4.96
C LEU A 177 -7.97 -5.63 4.13
N GLY A 178 -6.97 -5.41 3.27
CA GLY A 178 -6.87 -4.23 2.43
C GLY A 178 -6.46 -2.97 3.19
N PHE A 179 -5.73 -3.06 4.30
CA PHE A 179 -5.11 -1.92 4.98
C PHE A 179 -3.68 -1.70 4.51
N ARG A 180 -3.22 -0.46 4.52
CA ARG A 180 -1.81 -0.11 4.32
C ARG A 180 -1.32 0.90 5.35
N ARG A 181 0.00 1.01 5.50
CA ARG A 181 0.60 2.06 6.32
C ARG A 181 0.58 3.36 5.54
N TYR A 182 0.12 4.42 6.18
CA TYR A 182 0.06 5.76 5.59
C TYR A 182 0.56 6.79 6.61
N PRO A 183 1.36 7.79 6.21
CA PRO A 183 1.81 8.84 7.12
C PRO A 183 0.63 9.72 7.52
N ASP A 184 0.43 9.90 8.82
CA ASP A 184 -0.50 10.89 9.33
C ASP A 184 0.06 12.32 9.18
N ARG A 185 -0.68 13.34 9.66
CA ARG A 185 -0.26 14.74 9.59
C ARG A 185 1.07 15.03 10.33
N SER A 186 1.46 14.17 11.27
CA SER A 186 2.73 14.26 11.99
C SER A 186 3.88 13.48 11.34
N GLY A 187 3.61 12.81 10.21
CA GLY A 187 4.56 11.92 9.53
C GLY A 187 4.66 10.53 10.15
N LYS A 188 3.86 10.22 11.18
CA LYS A 188 3.84 8.89 11.80
C LYS A 188 3.04 7.92 10.95
N LEU A 189 3.59 6.75 10.67
CA LEU A 189 2.90 5.71 9.92
C LEU A 189 1.76 5.10 10.75
N VAL A 190 0.53 5.21 10.26
CA VAL A 190 -0.68 4.61 10.84
C VAL A 190 -1.32 3.62 9.87
N TRP A 191 -2.03 2.63 10.40
CA TRP A 191 -2.82 1.72 9.56
C TRP A 191 -4.15 2.37 9.19
N ILE A 192 -4.41 2.49 7.90
CA ILE A 192 -5.71 2.90 7.37
C ILE A 192 -6.11 1.96 6.22
N SER A 193 -7.39 1.91 5.88
CA SER A 193 -7.82 1.14 4.70
C SER A 193 -7.17 1.72 3.45
N SER A 194 -6.85 0.86 2.48
CA SER A 194 -6.25 1.26 1.21
C SER A 194 -7.17 2.24 0.49
N LEU A 195 -8.48 2.00 0.52
CA LEU A 195 -9.48 2.93 0.01
C LEU A 195 -9.35 4.33 0.61
N ARG A 196 -9.18 4.43 1.94
CA ARG A 196 -9.00 5.72 2.61
C ARG A 196 -7.66 6.36 2.24
N ALA A 197 -6.62 5.56 2.10
CA ALA A 197 -5.31 6.07 1.77
C ALA A 197 -5.26 6.61 0.33
N GLU A 198 -5.86 5.92 -0.62
CA GLU A 198 -6.01 6.38 -2.01
C GLU A 198 -6.81 7.69 -2.06
N PHE A 199 -7.84 7.81 -1.22
CA PHE A 199 -8.57 9.06 -1.09
C PHE A 199 -7.67 10.21 -0.63
N LEU A 200 -6.79 9.96 0.34
CA LEU A 200 -5.86 10.98 0.82
C LEU A 200 -4.80 11.34 -0.23
N GLU A 201 -4.35 10.38 -1.03
CA GLU A 201 -3.45 10.61 -2.17
C GLU A 201 -4.12 11.45 -3.26
N ALA A 202 -5.35 11.10 -3.66
CA ALA A 202 -6.13 11.86 -4.64
C ALA A 202 -6.37 13.32 -4.19
N ILE A 203 -6.57 13.54 -2.88
CA ILE A 203 -6.64 14.89 -2.29
C ILE A 203 -5.31 15.61 -2.45
N ALA A 204 -4.19 14.97 -2.08
CA ALA A 204 -2.86 15.57 -2.18
C ALA A 204 -2.49 15.94 -3.62
N ASP A 205 -2.76 15.04 -4.58
CA ASP A 205 -2.52 15.28 -6.00
C ASP A 205 -3.38 16.44 -6.53
N THR A 206 -4.65 16.49 -6.13
CA THR A 206 -5.54 17.61 -6.53
C THR A 206 -5.07 18.94 -5.93
N LEU A 207 -4.63 18.96 -4.68
CA LEU A 207 -4.08 20.15 -4.04
C LEU A 207 -2.78 20.61 -4.71
N ALA A 208 -1.90 19.68 -5.09
CA ALA A 208 -0.69 19.99 -5.84
C ALA A 208 -1.02 20.61 -7.22
N LEU A 209 -2.00 20.05 -7.93
CA LEU A 209 -2.46 20.61 -9.20
C LEU A 209 -3.06 22.02 -9.03
N LEU A 210 -3.86 22.23 -7.99
CA LEU A 210 -4.44 23.54 -7.66
C LEU A 210 -3.37 24.59 -7.35
N ALA A 211 -2.31 24.20 -6.64
CA ALA A 211 -1.20 25.10 -6.30
C ALA A 211 -0.39 25.54 -7.53
N LEU A 212 -0.36 24.73 -8.59
CA LEU A 212 0.35 25.02 -9.84
C LEU A 212 -0.49 25.85 -10.84
N SER A 213 -1.79 26.01 -10.61
CA SER A 213 -2.71 26.66 -11.54
C SER A 213 -3.20 28.01 -11.00
N ASP A 214 -2.80 29.13 -11.64
CA ASP A 214 -3.34 30.48 -11.37
C ASP A 214 -4.83 30.64 -11.76
N SER A 215 -5.37 29.66 -12.49
CA SER A 215 -6.77 29.57 -12.91
C SER A 215 -7.43 28.32 -12.34
N SER A 216 -8.73 28.39 -12.01
CA SER A 216 -9.52 27.21 -11.60
C SER A 216 -9.22 26.00 -12.50
N PRO A 217 -8.71 24.88 -11.96
CA PRO A 217 -8.39 23.71 -12.78
C PRO A 217 -9.65 22.99 -13.26
N PHE A 218 -10.81 23.38 -12.72
CA PHE A 218 -12.11 23.14 -13.30
C PHE A 218 -12.29 24.20 -14.38
N GLY A 219 -11.82 23.90 -15.58
CA GLY A 219 -12.02 24.78 -16.73
C GLY A 219 -13.50 25.12 -16.86
N SER A 220 -13.81 26.30 -17.38
CA SER A 220 -15.16 26.68 -17.80
C SER A 220 -15.60 25.78 -18.96
N SER A 221 -15.94 24.52 -18.68
CA SER A 221 -16.38 23.58 -19.70
C SER A 221 -17.78 23.96 -20.13
N LEU A 222 -17.91 24.33 -21.40
CA LEU A 222 -19.17 24.45 -22.14
C LEU A 222 -20.12 23.33 -21.71
N SER A 223 -21.26 23.68 -21.13
CA SER A 223 -22.28 22.76 -20.63
C SER A 223 -22.59 21.60 -21.60
N GLU A 224 -22.49 21.84 -22.91
CA GLU A 224 -22.66 20.83 -23.97
C GLU A 224 -21.67 19.66 -23.92
N VAL A 225 -20.44 19.86 -23.44
CA VAL A 225 -19.44 18.79 -23.30
C VAL A 225 -19.81 17.88 -22.12
N LEU A 226 -20.22 18.48 -21.00
CA LEU A 226 -20.65 17.73 -19.82
C LEU A 226 -21.93 16.95 -20.11
N GLU A 227 -22.91 17.56 -20.80
CA GLU A 227 -24.16 16.90 -21.18
C GLU A 227 -23.94 15.75 -22.17
N ARG A 228 -23.00 15.89 -23.10
CA ARG A 228 -22.58 14.78 -23.98
C ARG A 228 -22.00 13.63 -23.18
N ALA A 229 -21.14 13.93 -22.21
CA ALA A 229 -20.53 12.91 -21.37
C ALA A 229 -21.54 12.20 -20.45
N VAL A 230 -22.53 12.93 -19.89
CA VAL A 230 -23.66 12.31 -19.17
C VAL A 230 -24.42 11.31 -20.06
N SER A 231 -24.60 11.68 -21.34
CA SER A 231 -25.30 10.85 -22.32
C SER A 231 -24.50 9.63 -22.77
N SER A 232 -23.17 9.74 -22.89
CA SER A 232 -22.28 8.61 -23.20
C SER A 232 -21.96 7.73 -21.99
N GLY A 233 -22.25 8.20 -20.78
CA GLY A 233 -21.95 7.52 -19.53
C GLY A 233 -20.54 7.74 -19.01
N ASP A 234 -19.84 8.76 -19.53
CA ASP A 234 -18.50 9.11 -19.11
C ASP A 234 -18.52 10.08 -17.92
N VAL A 235 -17.60 9.88 -16.98
CA VAL A 235 -17.39 10.82 -15.86
C VAL A 235 -16.18 11.69 -16.17
N LEU A 236 -16.40 13.01 -16.24
CA LEU A 236 -15.35 13.98 -16.55
C LEU A 236 -15.07 14.93 -15.38
N ARG A 237 -13.82 15.42 -15.31
CA ARG A 237 -13.43 16.47 -14.37
C ARG A 237 -14.31 17.72 -14.57
N GLY A 238 -14.74 18.32 -13.48
CA GLY A 238 -15.64 19.49 -13.46
C GLY A 238 -17.12 19.15 -13.41
N MET A 239 -17.52 17.89 -13.60
CA MET A 239 -18.91 17.48 -13.40
C MET A 239 -19.36 17.71 -11.96
N SER A 240 -20.57 18.22 -11.76
CA SER A 240 -21.20 18.19 -10.44
C SER A 240 -21.70 16.78 -10.10
N LYS A 241 -21.98 16.53 -8.82
CA LYS A 241 -22.66 15.30 -8.36
C LYS A 241 -23.94 15.01 -9.15
N ASP A 242 -24.73 16.05 -9.47
CA ASP A 242 -25.96 15.93 -10.23
C ASP A 242 -25.73 15.41 -11.65
N HIS A 243 -24.62 15.80 -12.30
CA HIS A 243 -24.25 15.22 -13.60
C HIS A 243 -23.92 13.73 -13.46
N VAL A 244 -23.16 13.34 -12.43
CA VAL A 244 -22.74 11.95 -12.21
C VAL A 244 -23.95 11.04 -11.97
N VAL A 245 -24.90 11.43 -11.12
CA VAL A 245 -26.09 10.59 -10.85
C VAL A 245 -27.05 10.48 -12.04
N ARG A 246 -26.98 11.41 -13.00
CA ARG A 246 -27.79 11.39 -14.22
C ARG A 246 -27.30 10.38 -15.26
N ILE A 247 -26.03 9.96 -15.18
CA ILE A 247 -25.48 8.87 -16.00
C ILE A 247 -26.33 7.61 -15.78
N GLN A 248 -26.59 6.89 -16.87
CA GLN A 248 -27.30 5.62 -16.82
C GLN A 248 -26.30 4.47 -16.77
N PHE A 249 -26.42 3.62 -15.75
CA PHE A 249 -25.69 2.36 -15.62
C PHE A 249 -26.71 1.23 -15.48
N GLU A 250 -26.68 0.26 -16.40
CA GLU A 250 -27.64 -0.86 -16.44
C GLU A 250 -29.12 -0.40 -16.44
N GLY A 251 -29.40 0.72 -17.12
CA GLY A 251 -30.75 1.29 -17.22
C GLY A 251 -31.26 1.97 -15.94
N ARG A 252 -30.37 2.28 -14.99
CA ARG A 252 -30.68 2.97 -13.74
C ARG A 252 -29.76 4.18 -13.53
N PRO A 253 -30.18 5.17 -12.71
CA PRO A 253 -29.29 6.23 -12.28
C PRO A 253 -28.02 5.67 -11.65
N TYR A 254 -26.87 6.23 -12.03
CA TYR A 254 -25.55 5.79 -11.58
C TYR A 254 -25.28 6.32 -10.17
N LEU A 255 -25.80 5.60 -9.17
CA LEU A 255 -25.70 5.96 -7.76
C LEU A 255 -24.53 5.23 -7.08
N PRO A 256 -23.82 5.89 -6.15
CA PRO A 256 -22.70 5.26 -5.45
C PRO A 256 -23.18 4.15 -4.50
N THR A 257 -22.38 3.09 -4.39
CA THR A 257 -22.54 2.04 -3.38
C THR A 257 -21.95 2.45 -2.03
N THR A 258 -20.88 3.26 -2.05
CA THR A 258 -20.21 3.78 -0.85
C THR A 258 -19.85 5.25 -1.04
N VAL A 259 -20.06 6.05 0.00
CA VAL A 259 -19.67 7.46 0.04
C VAL A 259 -18.77 7.70 1.25
N SER A 260 -17.57 8.20 1.01
CA SER A 260 -16.65 8.69 2.05
C SER A 260 -16.54 10.20 1.97
N ARG A 261 -16.67 10.89 3.10
CA ARG A 261 -16.61 12.36 3.18
C ARG A 261 -15.50 12.81 4.13
N ARG A 262 -14.78 13.87 3.75
CA ARG A 262 -13.86 14.60 4.61
C ARG A 262 -14.18 16.09 4.49
N VAL A 263 -14.32 16.75 5.63
CA VAL A 263 -14.47 18.20 5.70
C VAL A 263 -13.19 18.73 6.32
N ASP A 264 -12.46 19.55 5.58
CA ASP A 264 -11.37 20.33 6.14
C ASP A 264 -11.96 21.66 6.62
N PRO A 265 -11.77 22.01 7.91
CA PRO A 265 -12.40 23.18 8.51
C PRO A 265 -11.92 24.46 7.85
N ALA A 266 -12.80 25.47 7.83
CA ALA A 266 -12.46 26.81 7.38
C ALA A 266 -11.28 27.37 8.18
N VAL A 267 -10.34 28.02 7.49
CA VAL A 267 -9.21 28.72 8.11
C VAL A 267 -9.27 30.18 7.68
N GLU A 268 -9.46 31.05 8.68
CA GLU A 268 -9.46 32.52 8.71
C GLU A 268 -10.28 33.25 7.63
N GLU A 269 -10.14 32.92 6.34
CA GLU A 269 -10.85 33.55 5.21
C GLU A 269 -11.26 32.58 4.08
N SER A 270 -10.95 31.29 4.18
CA SER A 270 -11.33 30.27 3.19
C SER A 270 -12.56 29.47 3.64
N PRO A 271 -13.55 29.22 2.74
CA PRO A 271 -14.70 28.38 3.07
C PRO A 271 -14.26 26.95 3.41
N GLU A 272 -15.12 26.22 4.12
CA GLU A 272 -14.89 24.80 4.37
C GLU A 272 -14.66 24.06 3.05
N VAL A 273 -13.62 23.24 3.01
CA VAL A 273 -13.32 22.41 1.84
C VAL A 273 -13.90 21.03 2.08
N VAL A 274 -14.81 20.62 1.21
CA VAL A 274 -15.45 19.31 1.25
C VAL A 274 -14.85 18.41 0.19
N TRP A 275 -14.26 17.31 0.65
CA TRP A 275 -13.81 16.23 -0.19
C TRP A 275 -14.75 15.05 -0.07
N GLU A 276 -15.11 14.44 -1.19
CA GLU A 276 -15.86 13.19 -1.20
C GLU A 276 -15.25 12.17 -2.16
N GLN A 277 -15.38 10.91 -1.80
CA GLN A 277 -15.14 9.78 -2.69
C GLN A 277 -16.44 9.01 -2.81
N TRP A 278 -16.86 8.79 -4.04
CA TRP A 278 -17.95 7.91 -4.41
C TRP A 278 -17.38 6.65 -5.04
N VAL A 279 -17.75 5.49 -4.51
CA VAL A 279 -17.48 4.19 -5.12
C VAL A 279 -18.75 3.78 -5.86
N MET A 280 -18.63 3.59 -7.16
CA MET A 280 -19.75 3.27 -8.04
C MET A 280 -19.99 1.75 -8.11
N PRO A 281 -21.15 1.27 -8.59
CA PRO A 281 -21.47 -0.16 -8.64
C PRO A 281 -20.52 -1.01 -9.49
N ASP A 282 -19.92 -0.42 -10.52
CA ASP A 282 -18.90 -1.06 -11.38
C ASP A 282 -17.46 -0.90 -10.85
N GLY A 283 -17.30 -0.39 -9.63
CA GLY A 283 -16.00 -0.18 -9.00
C GLY A 283 -15.28 1.09 -9.43
N LEU A 284 -15.86 1.92 -10.32
CA LEU A 284 -15.31 3.24 -10.62
C LEU A 284 -15.26 4.09 -9.33
N ARG A 285 -14.16 4.80 -9.13
CA ARG A 285 -14.00 5.72 -7.99
C ARG A 285 -14.00 7.16 -8.51
N VAL A 286 -14.96 7.95 -8.04
CA VAL A 286 -15.13 9.35 -8.41
C VAL A 286 -14.83 10.23 -7.20
N TYR A 287 -13.91 11.17 -7.35
CA TYR A 287 -13.49 12.07 -6.28
C TYR A 287 -14.01 13.47 -6.53
N PHE A 288 -14.55 14.09 -5.49
CA PHE A 288 -15.12 15.43 -5.55
C PHE A 288 -14.34 16.40 -4.66
N TYR A 289 -14.08 17.58 -5.20
CA TYR A 289 -13.64 18.77 -4.48
C TYR A 289 -14.76 19.81 -4.53
N ASN A 290 -15.31 20.16 -3.37
CA ASN A 290 -16.45 21.08 -3.24
C ASN A 290 -17.63 20.74 -4.16
N GLY A 291 -17.89 19.45 -4.35
CA GLY A 291 -18.99 18.93 -5.15
C GLY A 291 -18.76 18.85 -6.66
N LEU A 292 -17.55 19.18 -7.12
CA LEU A 292 -17.12 18.99 -8.51
C LEU A 292 -16.13 17.83 -8.61
N VAL A 293 -16.28 16.99 -9.63
CA VAL A 293 -15.35 15.90 -9.93
C VAL A 293 -13.96 16.48 -10.16
N CYS A 294 -12.98 16.07 -9.36
CA CYS A 294 -11.59 16.49 -9.50
C CYS A 294 -10.73 15.43 -10.21
N CYS A 295 -11.00 14.16 -9.94
CA CYS A 295 -10.35 13.04 -10.60
C CYS A 295 -11.22 11.77 -10.52
N THR A 296 -10.89 10.81 -11.36
CA THR A 296 -11.46 9.46 -11.34
C THR A 296 -10.32 8.47 -11.29
N VAL A 297 -10.44 7.44 -10.46
CA VAL A 297 -9.53 6.30 -10.52
C VAL A 297 -10.26 5.20 -11.29
N PRO A 298 -9.68 4.69 -12.40
CA PRO A 298 -10.30 3.66 -13.20
C PRO A 298 -10.55 2.39 -12.37
N ARG A 299 -11.43 1.56 -12.92
CA ARG A 299 -11.83 0.29 -12.32
C ARG A 299 -10.59 -0.51 -11.92
N PRO A 300 -10.58 -1.19 -10.76
CA PRO A 300 -9.61 -2.27 -10.60
C PRO A 300 -9.83 -3.21 -11.78
N GLU A 301 -8.79 -3.48 -12.56
CA GLU A 301 -8.86 -4.55 -13.55
C GLU A 301 -9.22 -5.81 -12.76
N SER A 302 -10.37 -6.40 -13.10
CA SER A 302 -10.72 -7.73 -12.61
C SER A 302 -9.68 -8.69 -13.17
N ASP A 303 -8.77 -9.14 -12.32
CA ASP A 303 -7.93 -10.33 -12.54
C ASP A 303 -8.81 -11.56 -12.86
#